data_AF-A0A970ZPQ0-F1
#
_entry.id   AF-A0A970ZPQ0-F1
#
_cell.length_a   1.000
_cell.length_b   1.000
_cell.length_c   1.000
_cell.angle_alpha   90.00
_cell.angle_beta   90.00
_cell.angle_gamma   90.00
#
_symmetry.space_group_name_H-M   'P 1'
#
loop_
_entity.id
_entity.type
_entity.pdbx_description
1 polymer ?
#
loop_
_entity_poly.entity_id
_entity_poly.type
_entity_poly.pdbx_seq_one_letter_code
_entity_poly.pdbx_strand_id
1 'polypeptide(L)'
;MKICTNPIRLCVAWLLTAWFAYPFATGGAAEKAGRGDPFPGFSFTVPDQAGEPVEILYGQGEVSCRKKGQDAPGPVTAELAKLVPEGSSAEEINRLLRRHRIVHFSPQATYRLSEPIRIPSDTYIDFQQASLVLEEGANAYLLQNENQEKGDTNIILLNGRLLGNGSRQERNYTKDYREGYFGFGTTFTKVDQLVMDGFHVQDTNAWGIAYFLCGTVRFSHFIFDQQVARGKNGDGITGIAKNIYVAHLSGYTNDDMVAVSTGIGSLRGNDIGISKENNIDVENVVIENIRCSSKEGKRTHVGVGLYPTAGRTIKKVTLSGLRGEFDHCAYRLQNYWPHMGDGHFGELVISDVESASNHLHGSVVDVANIGSLLLERHSARESNTDSDLLTLANTTVEKLALQDCTLWNATPDRVGWVHLLPDKPSRIHQLSVQEARRTSKP
;
A
#
# COMPACT_ATOMS: atom_id res chain seq x y z
N MET A 1 32.37 -9.58 -60.02
CA MET A 1 33.47 -10.56 -59.89
C MET A 1 34.59 -9.96 -59.05
N LYS A 2 34.61 -10.26 -57.74
CA LYS A 2 35.79 -10.44 -56.88
C LYS A 2 35.28 -10.79 -55.48
N ILE A 3 35.77 -11.92 -54.98
CA ILE A 3 35.49 -12.54 -53.69
C ILE A 3 36.42 -11.90 -52.65
N CYS A 4 35.95 -11.69 -51.43
CA CYS A 4 36.74 -11.90 -50.22
C CYS A 4 35.81 -12.34 -49.07
N THR A 5 36.18 -13.50 -48.53
CA THR A 5 35.62 -14.28 -47.44
C THR A 5 36.06 -13.76 -46.08
N ASN A 6 35.18 -13.70 -45.06
CA ASN A 6 35.34 -14.49 -43.84
C ASN A 6 34.15 -14.37 -42.85
N PRO A 7 33.98 -15.36 -41.95
CA PRO A 7 32.75 -15.66 -41.22
C PRO A 7 32.77 -15.11 -39.79
N ILE A 8 31.60 -14.73 -39.26
CA ILE A 8 31.37 -14.65 -37.81
C ILE A 8 29.98 -15.25 -37.53
N ARG A 9 29.97 -16.54 -37.18
CA ARG A 9 29.02 -17.11 -36.23
C ARG A 9 29.71 -17.13 -34.86
N LEU A 10 28.89 -17.09 -33.81
CA LEU A 10 29.20 -17.21 -32.37
C LEU A 10 29.76 -15.96 -31.68
N CYS A 11 28.84 -15.19 -31.08
CA CYS A 11 28.86 -14.76 -29.65
C CYS A 11 27.70 -13.79 -29.37
N VAL A 12 26.45 -14.22 -29.56
CA VAL A 12 25.26 -13.49 -29.07
C VAL A 12 24.44 -14.43 -28.20
N ALA A 13 25.08 -14.87 -27.13
CA ALA A 13 24.47 -15.40 -25.92
C ALA A 13 25.42 -14.92 -24.83
N TRP A 14 24.91 -14.17 -23.84
CA TRP A 14 25.60 -13.56 -22.67
C TRP A 14 25.39 -12.05 -22.43
N LEU A 15 24.44 -11.39 -23.10
CA LEU A 15 24.08 -9.99 -22.80
C LEU A 15 22.61 -9.77 -22.40
N LEU A 16 21.90 -10.82 -21.99
CA LEU A 16 20.47 -10.75 -21.61
C LEU A 16 20.15 -11.26 -20.18
N THR A 17 21.15 -11.45 -19.32
CA THR A 17 20.93 -11.95 -17.94
C THR A 17 21.43 -11.03 -16.83
N ALA A 18 21.82 -9.79 -17.14
CA ALA A 18 22.39 -8.85 -16.15
C ALA A 18 21.43 -7.75 -15.65
N TRP A 19 20.14 -7.81 -15.95
CA TRP A 19 19.15 -6.80 -15.51
C TRP A 19 18.15 -7.27 -14.44
N PHE A 20 18.23 -8.52 -13.97
CA PHE A 20 17.32 -9.07 -12.95
C PHE A 20 17.98 -9.46 -11.63
N ALA A 21 19.20 -8.98 -11.36
CA ALA A 21 19.85 -9.14 -10.06
C ALA A 21 20.18 -7.77 -9.47
N TYR A 22 19.15 -7.03 -9.06
CA TYR A 22 19.36 -6.02 -8.02
C TYR A 22 19.52 -6.77 -6.69
N PRO A 23 20.67 -6.67 -6.01
CA PRO A 23 20.76 -7.18 -4.66
C PRO A 23 19.83 -6.32 -3.80
N PHE A 24 18.87 -6.97 -3.15
CA PHE A 24 18.27 -6.50 -1.91
C PHE A 24 19.41 -6.43 -0.87
N ALA A 25 20.27 -5.43 -1.00
CA ALA A 25 21.18 -5.04 0.04
C ALA A 25 20.30 -4.45 1.14
N THR A 26 20.35 -5.11 2.29
CA THR A 26 19.87 -4.66 3.58
C THR A 26 20.40 -3.26 3.90
N GLY A 27 19.68 -2.24 3.43
CA GLY A 27 19.82 -0.85 3.89
C GLY A 27 19.17 -0.70 5.26
N GLY A 28 19.62 -1.51 6.22
CA GLY A 28 19.20 -1.46 7.61
C GLY A 28 20.00 -0.42 8.39
N ALA A 29 19.32 0.21 9.34
CA ALA A 29 19.82 0.83 10.57
C ALA A 29 20.20 2.33 10.60
N ALA A 30 20.39 3.06 9.50
CA ALA A 30 20.92 4.43 9.61
C ALA A 30 19.89 5.59 9.67
N GLU A 31 18.61 5.39 9.31
CA GLU A 31 17.58 6.46 9.33
C GLU A 31 16.51 6.34 10.43
N LYS A 32 16.59 5.32 11.30
CA LYS A 32 15.60 5.08 12.38
C LYS A 32 15.82 5.91 13.66
N ALA A 33 16.86 6.75 13.73
CA ALA A 33 17.21 7.48 14.94
C ALA A 33 16.45 8.83 15.04
N GLY A 34 15.20 8.82 15.48
CA GLY A 34 14.56 10.08 15.91
C GLY A 34 13.04 10.07 16.12
N ARG A 35 12.30 9.11 15.56
CA ARG A 35 10.86 8.97 15.78
C ARG A 35 10.60 7.53 16.22
N GLY A 36 10.22 7.33 17.48
CA GLY A 36 9.85 5.99 17.96
C GLY A 36 8.75 5.40 17.08
N ASP A 37 8.80 4.09 16.81
CA ASP A 37 7.76 3.37 16.07
C ASP A 37 6.41 3.64 16.75
N PRO A 38 5.48 4.37 16.11
CA PRO A 38 4.21 4.74 16.73
C PRO A 38 3.27 3.54 16.86
N PHE A 39 3.63 2.38 16.31
CA PHE A 39 2.84 1.17 16.38
C PHE A 39 3.53 0.15 17.30
N PRO A 40 2.95 -0.18 18.46
CA PRO A 40 3.56 -1.15 19.38
C PRO A 40 3.68 -2.53 18.72
N GLY A 41 4.77 -3.22 18.99
CA GLY A 41 4.89 -4.64 18.68
C GLY A 41 3.79 -5.47 19.36
N PHE A 42 3.57 -6.68 18.87
CA PHE A 42 2.62 -7.62 19.47
C PHE A 42 3.22 -9.02 19.50
N SER A 43 2.70 -9.87 20.37
CA SER A 43 3.06 -11.28 20.42
C SER A 43 1.84 -12.16 20.62
N PHE A 44 1.96 -13.42 20.21
CA PHE A 44 0.96 -14.45 20.42
C PHE A 44 1.65 -15.80 20.60
N THR A 45 1.03 -16.70 21.36
CA THR A 45 1.59 -18.03 21.64
C THR A 45 0.80 -19.10 20.92
N VAL A 46 1.50 -19.94 20.16
CA VAL A 46 0.91 -21.04 19.38
C VAL A 46 1.77 -22.30 19.50
N PRO A 47 1.20 -23.50 19.31
CA PRO A 47 1.99 -24.71 19.22
C PRO A 47 2.83 -24.72 17.93
N ASP A 48 4.10 -25.14 18.05
CA ASP A 48 4.93 -25.50 16.90
C ASP A 48 4.51 -26.84 16.28
N GLN A 49 5.22 -27.31 15.24
CA GLN A 49 4.91 -28.58 14.60
C GLN A 49 5.05 -29.81 15.51
N ALA A 50 5.81 -29.72 16.61
CA ALA A 50 5.92 -30.78 17.61
C ALA A 50 4.84 -30.67 18.71
N GLY A 51 4.05 -29.60 18.70
CA GLY A 51 3.01 -29.31 19.69
C GLY A 51 3.50 -28.50 20.89
N GLU A 52 4.76 -28.05 20.89
CA GLU A 52 5.33 -27.27 21.98
C GLU A 52 4.96 -25.79 21.86
N PRO A 53 4.66 -25.08 22.96
CA PRO A 53 4.27 -23.69 22.91
C PRO A 53 5.45 -22.80 22.50
N VAL A 54 5.21 -21.97 21.49
CA VAL A 54 6.14 -20.97 20.97
C VAL A 54 5.46 -19.61 20.95
N GLU A 55 6.11 -18.62 21.54
CA GLU A 55 5.70 -17.23 21.42
C GLU A 55 6.26 -16.66 20.12
N ILE A 56 5.39 -16.17 19.24
CA ILE A 56 5.75 -15.37 18.06
C ILE A 56 5.70 -13.91 18.46
N LEU A 57 6.76 -13.17 18.15
CA LEU A 57 6.98 -11.77 18.49
C LEU A 57 7.14 -10.96 17.21
N TYR A 58 6.39 -9.88 17.08
CA TYR A 58 6.60 -8.88 16.05
C TYR A 58 6.94 -7.54 16.70
N GLY A 59 8.06 -6.93 16.31
CA GLY A 59 8.47 -5.63 16.82
C GLY A 59 9.55 -4.98 15.96
N GLN A 60 9.50 -3.65 15.82
CA GLN A 60 10.46 -2.86 15.04
C GLN A 60 10.65 -3.29 13.57
N GLY A 61 9.66 -3.98 13.00
CA GLY A 61 9.70 -4.51 11.65
C GLY A 61 10.29 -5.92 11.53
N GLU A 62 10.59 -6.58 12.64
CA GLU A 62 11.16 -7.93 12.65
C GLU A 62 10.22 -8.93 13.31
N VAL A 63 10.21 -10.17 12.79
CA VAL A 63 9.56 -11.31 13.42
C VAL A 63 10.62 -12.17 14.09
N SER A 64 10.37 -12.53 15.34
CA SER A 64 11.16 -13.50 16.09
C SER A 64 10.23 -14.45 16.84
N CYS A 65 10.79 -15.48 17.47
CA CYS A 65 10.06 -16.39 18.32
C CYS A 65 10.88 -16.80 19.54
N ARG A 66 10.18 -17.26 20.57
CA ARG A 66 10.78 -17.73 21.81
C ARG A 66 10.06 -18.99 22.28
N LYS A 67 10.81 -20.08 22.44
CA LYS A 67 10.30 -21.28 23.14
C LYS A 67 10.30 -21.05 24.64
N LYS A 68 9.40 -21.74 25.34
CA LYS A 68 9.43 -21.81 26.79
C LYS A 68 10.82 -22.27 27.28
N GLY A 69 11.44 -21.49 28.16
CA GLY A 69 12.78 -21.77 28.71
C GLY A 69 13.96 -21.25 27.87
N GLN A 70 13.71 -20.55 26.75
CA GLN A 70 14.76 -19.78 26.06
C GLN A 70 14.83 -18.35 26.61
N ASP A 71 16.04 -17.91 26.93
CA ASP A 71 16.30 -16.58 27.49
C ASP A 71 16.15 -15.45 26.45
N ALA A 72 16.44 -15.74 25.18
CA ALA A 72 16.42 -14.77 24.09
C ALA A 72 15.54 -15.24 22.91
N PRO A 73 14.80 -14.32 22.26
CA PRO A 73 14.13 -14.62 20.99
C PRO A 73 15.12 -14.97 19.87
N GLY A 74 14.73 -15.89 18.99
CA GLY A 74 15.45 -16.28 17.78
C GLY A 74 14.56 -16.24 16.54
N PRO A 75 15.07 -16.57 15.35
CA PRO A 75 14.27 -16.59 14.13
C PRO A 75 13.23 -17.73 14.15
N VAL A 76 12.13 -17.56 13.39
CA VAL A 76 11.17 -18.65 13.15
C VAL A 76 11.79 -19.63 12.15
N THR A 77 12.22 -20.80 12.63
CA THR A 77 12.94 -21.78 11.79
C THR A 77 12.01 -22.83 11.18
N ALA A 78 12.52 -23.56 10.18
CA ALA A 78 11.81 -24.69 9.56
C ALA A 78 11.50 -25.84 10.54
N GLU A 79 12.19 -25.92 11.68
CA GLU A 79 11.90 -26.88 12.74
C GLU A 79 10.66 -26.52 13.55
N LEU A 80 10.18 -25.28 13.47
CA LEU A 80 8.94 -24.84 14.14
C LEU A 80 7.74 -24.92 13.21
N ALA A 81 7.96 -24.64 11.94
CA ALA A 81 6.92 -24.47 10.94
C ALA A 81 6.51 -25.79 10.28
N LYS A 82 5.22 -25.92 9.99
CA LYS A 82 4.73 -26.96 9.09
C LYS A 82 4.99 -26.56 7.64
N LEU A 83 5.64 -27.43 6.86
CA LEU A 83 5.81 -27.22 5.43
C LEU A 83 4.50 -27.46 4.66
N VAL A 84 4.12 -26.53 3.79
CA VAL A 84 3.12 -26.71 2.73
C VAL A 84 3.82 -27.27 1.50
N PRO A 85 3.57 -28.53 1.11
CA PRO A 85 4.21 -29.14 -0.05
C PRO A 85 3.93 -28.37 -1.35
N GLU A 86 4.84 -28.46 -2.32
CA GLU A 86 4.57 -27.92 -3.66
C GLU A 86 3.38 -28.64 -4.29
N GLY A 87 2.56 -27.92 -5.05
CA GLY A 87 1.39 -28.46 -5.73
C GLY A 87 0.17 -28.68 -4.84
N SER A 88 0.24 -28.33 -3.54
CA SER A 88 -0.94 -28.39 -2.67
C SER A 88 -2.06 -27.50 -3.18
N SER A 89 -3.29 -28.03 -3.18
CA SER A 89 -4.48 -27.27 -3.52
C SER A 89 -4.84 -26.27 -2.41
N ALA A 90 -5.67 -25.27 -2.73
CA ALA A 90 -6.17 -24.34 -1.73
C ALA A 90 -6.89 -25.04 -0.56
N GLU A 91 -7.68 -26.09 -0.85
CA GLU A 91 -8.36 -26.90 0.17
C GLU A 91 -7.36 -27.58 1.13
N GLU A 92 -6.27 -28.14 0.58
CA GLU A 92 -5.21 -28.78 1.36
C GLU A 92 -4.46 -27.78 2.24
N ILE A 93 -4.14 -26.60 1.70
CA ILE A 93 -3.52 -25.50 2.43
C ILE A 93 -4.44 -25.06 3.57
N ASN A 94 -5.73 -24.84 3.29
CA ASN A 94 -6.73 -24.45 4.29
C ASN A 94 -6.88 -25.52 5.39
N ARG A 95 -6.82 -26.80 5.03
CA ARG A 95 -6.83 -27.91 6.01
C ARG A 95 -5.60 -27.91 6.90
N LEU A 96 -4.44 -27.58 6.35
CA LEU A 96 -3.19 -27.46 7.08
C LEU A 96 -3.24 -26.27 8.05
N LEU A 97 -3.71 -25.10 7.60
CA LEU A 97 -3.84 -23.90 8.43
C LEU A 97 -4.82 -24.06 9.59
N ARG A 98 -5.85 -24.91 9.46
CA ARG A 98 -6.72 -25.27 10.59
C ARG A 98 -5.99 -26.00 11.72
N ARG A 99 -4.92 -26.75 11.39
CA ARG A 99 -4.17 -27.58 12.36
C ARG A 99 -2.87 -26.93 12.85
N HIS A 100 -2.25 -26.10 12.02
CA HIS A 100 -0.96 -25.50 12.28
C HIS A 100 -1.03 -23.99 12.11
N ARG A 101 -0.41 -23.27 13.03
CA ARG A 101 -0.39 -21.80 13.06
C ARG A 101 0.95 -21.19 12.63
N ILE A 102 2.00 -22.01 12.53
CA ILE A 102 3.30 -21.63 11.99
C ILE A 102 3.51 -22.45 10.72
N VAL A 103 3.53 -21.80 9.56
CA VAL A 103 3.55 -22.48 8.26
C VAL A 103 4.58 -21.87 7.33
N HIS A 104 5.38 -22.72 6.67
CA HIS A 104 6.27 -22.31 5.59
C HIS A 104 5.80 -22.94 4.28
N PHE A 105 5.80 -22.17 3.20
CA PHE A 105 5.57 -22.70 1.86
C PHE A 105 6.88 -23.27 1.30
N SER A 106 6.79 -24.23 0.38
CA SER A 106 7.97 -24.70 -0.35
C SER A 106 8.64 -23.51 -1.06
N PRO A 107 9.96 -23.28 -0.87
CA PRO A 107 10.65 -22.13 -1.43
C PRO A 107 10.43 -21.99 -2.94
N GLN A 108 10.01 -20.80 -3.37
CA GLN A 108 9.82 -20.44 -4.78
C GLN A 108 8.84 -21.34 -5.56
N ALA A 109 8.09 -22.21 -4.88
CA ALA A 109 7.11 -23.08 -5.50
C ALA A 109 5.93 -22.29 -6.06
N THR A 110 5.20 -22.89 -7.01
CA THR A 110 3.98 -22.28 -7.57
C THR A 110 2.74 -23.06 -7.14
N TYR A 111 1.78 -22.33 -6.60
CA TYR A 111 0.49 -22.83 -6.12
C TYR A 111 -0.62 -22.24 -6.98
N ARG A 112 -1.40 -23.11 -7.62
CA ARG A 112 -2.56 -22.72 -8.42
C ARG A 112 -3.81 -22.82 -7.57
N LEU A 113 -4.54 -21.71 -7.47
CA LEU A 113 -5.65 -21.55 -6.54
C LEU A 113 -6.94 -21.35 -7.32
N SER A 114 -7.90 -22.25 -7.12
CA SER A 114 -9.29 -22.11 -7.57
C SER A 114 -10.20 -21.46 -6.53
N GLU A 115 -9.73 -21.33 -5.30
CA GLU A 115 -10.41 -20.70 -4.17
C GLU A 115 -9.39 -19.99 -3.25
N PRO A 116 -9.83 -19.10 -2.34
CA PRO A 116 -8.92 -18.36 -1.47
C PRO A 116 -8.25 -19.25 -0.41
N ILE A 117 -7.00 -18.91 -0.07
CA ILE A 117 -6.39 -19.37 1.18
C ILE A 117 -6.97 -18.53 2.33
N ARG A 118 -7.58 -19.21 3.30
CA ARG A 118 -8.26 -18.64 4.47
C ARG A 118 -7.32 -18.69 5.67
N ILE A 119 -6.95 -17.51 6.16
CA ILE A 119 -5.97 -17.35 7.23
C ILE A 119 -6.67 -17.21 8.58
N PRO A 120 -6.52 -18.15 9.52
CA PRO A 120 -7.13 -18.05 10.84
C PRO A 120 -6.36 -17.07 11.73
N SER A 121 -6.98 -16.71 12.86
CA SER A 121 -6.30 -16.00 13.95
C SER A 121 -5.03 -16.70 14.44
N ASP A 122 -4.11 -15.90 15.00
CA ASP A 122 -2.84 -16.32 15.59
C ASP A 122 -1.99 -17.11 14.60
N THR A 123 -1.74 -16.56 13.41
CA THR A 123 -1.08 -17.27 12.32
C THR A 123 0.16 -16.55 11.83
N TYR A 124 1.24 -17.30 11.70
CA TYR A 124 2.48 -16.92 11.03
C TYR A 124 2.65 -17.75 9.74
N ILE A 125 2.83 -17.07 8.61
CA ILE A 125 3.16 -17.68 7.33
C ILE A 125 4.39 -17.00 6.73
N ASP A 126 5.39 -17.81 6.37
CA ASP A 126 6.43 -17.42 5.44
C ASP A 126 6.20 -18.12 4.10
N PHE A 127 5.92 -17.35 3.06
CA PHE A 127 5.70 -17.87 1.72
C PHE A 127 7.02 -18.26 1.03
N GLN A 128 8.19 -17.89 1.57
CA GLN A 128 9.50 -18.28 1.02
C GLN A 128 9.64 -17.99 -0.49
N GLN A 129 9.10 -16.85 -0.93
CA GLN A 129 9.02 -16.40 -2.32
C GLN A 129 8.15 -17.28 -3.24
N ALA A 130 7.31 -18.15 -2.67
CA ALA A 130 6.33 -18.92 -3.40
C ALA A 130 5.32 -18.02 -4.13
N SER A 131 4.88 -18.49 -5.30
CA SER A 131 3.89 -17.83 -6.13
C SER A 131 2.51 -18.44 -5.91
N LEU A 132 1.56 -17.61 -5.51
CA LEU A 132 0.14 -17.94 -5.48
C LEU A 132 -0.50 -17.37 -6.73
N VAL A 133 -1.11 -18.24 -7.56
CA VAL A 133 -1.65 -17.87 -8.87
C VAL A 133 -3.12 -18.26 -8.92
N LEU A 134 -4.01 -17.31 -9.20
CA LEU A 134 -5.40 -17.65 -9.46
C LEU A 134 -5.54 -18.42 -10.78
N GLU A 135 -6.27 -19.53 -10.72
CA GLU A 135 -6.68 -20.25 -11.93
C GLU A 135 -7.64 -19.40 -12.76
N GLU A 136 -7.71 -19.69 -14.06
CA GLU A 136 -8.64 -19.01 -14.97
C GLU A 136 -10.10 -19.25 -14.54
N GLY A 137 -10.88 -18.17 -14.46
CA GLY A 137 -12.28 -18.23 -14.05
C GLY A 137 -12.51 -18.58 -12.58
N ALA A 138 -11.46 -18.62 -11.74
CA ALA A 138 -11.59 -18.88 -10.31
C ALA A 138 -12.47 -17.82 -9.64
N ASN A 139 -12.38 -16.56 -10.08
CA ASN A 139 -13.15 -15.43 -9.59
C ASN A 139 -13.12 -15.38 -8.05
N ALA A 140 -11.92 -15.48 -7.49
CA ALA A 140 -11.65 -15.61 -6.07
C ALA A 140 -10.54 -14.66 -5.63
N TYR A 141 -10.42 -14.42 -4.33
CA TYR A 141 -9.26 -13.76 -3.75
C TYR A 141 -8.12 -14.76 -3.57
N LEU A 142 -6.85 -14.33 -3.64
CA LEU A 142 -5.71 -15.20 -3.32
C LEU A 142 -5.65 -15.49 -1.82
N LEU A 143 -5.74 -14.44 -1.01
CA LEU A 143 -5.68 -14.51 0.45
C LEU A 143 -6.88 -13.79 1.07
N GLN A 144 -7.43 -14.38 2.13
CA GLN A 144 -8.40 -13.72 2.99
C GLN A 144 -8.32 -14.23 4.43
N ASN A 145 -8.76 -13.47 5.42
CA ASN A 145 -8.92 -14.03 6.76
C ASN A 145 -10.09 -15.02 6.82
N GLU A 146 -10.01 -16.00 7.73
CA GLU A 146 -10.99 -17.07 7.84
C GLU A 146 -12.37 -16.56 8.26
N ASN A 147 -12.41 -15.64 9.23
CA ASN A 147 -13.62 -15.12 9.84
C ASN A 147 -13.86 -13.65 9.50
N GLN A 148 -14.37 -13.38 8.29
CA GLN A 148 -14.64 -12.01 7.83
C GLN A 148 -15.79 -11.33 8.59
N GLU A 149 -16.70 -12.10 9.20
CA GLU A 149 -17.84 -11.51 9.90
C GLU A 149 -17.47 -10.99 11.28
N LYS A 150 -16.83 -11.83 12.11
CA LYS A 150 -16.45 -11.46 13.47
C LYS A 150 -15.05 -10.86 13.55
N GLY A 151 -14.22 -11.08 12.54
CA GLY A 151 -12.82 -10.71 12.54
C GLY A 151 -11.90 -11.83 13.04
N ASP A 152 -10.61 -11.58 12.86
CA ASP A 152 -9.51 -12.42 13.34
C ASP A 152 -8.47 -11.55 14.07
N THR A 153 -7.49 -12.17 14.71
CA THR A 153 -6.40 -11.46 15.40
C THR A 153 -5.04 -12.03 15.01
N ASN A 154 -3.99 -11.22 15.14
CA ASN A 154 -2.60 -11.65 15.07
C ASN A 154 -2.25 -12.47 13.80
N ILE A 155 -2.28 -11.83 12.64
CA ILE A 155 -1.89 -12.45 11.36
C ILE A 155 -0.58 -11.82 10.88
N ILE A 156 0.43 -12.65 10.64
CA ILE A 156 1.74 -12.28 10.08
C ILE A 156 1.99 -13.09 8.81
N LEU A 157 2.18 -12.41 7.68
CA LEU A 157 2.41 -12.99 6.37
C LEU A 157 3.68 -12.40 5.76
N LEU A 158 4.61 -13.23 5.29
CA LEU A 158 5.91 -12.77 4.78
C LEU A 158 6.24 -13.37 3.41
N ASN A 159 6.98 -12.63 2.59
CA ASN A 159 7.76 -13.15 1.45
C ASN A 159 6.97 -13.88 0.35
N GLY A 160 5.87 -13.31 -0.17
CA GLY A 160 5.03 -13.99 -1.17
C GLY A 160 4.98 -13.31 -2.54
N ARG A 161 4.58 -14.06 -3.57
CA ARG A 161 4.19 -13.51 -4.88
C ARG A 161 2.72 -13.78 -5.13
N LEU A 162 1.94 -12.72 -5.34
CA LEU A 162 0.50 -12.75 -5.48
C LEU A 162 0.13 -12.41 -6.93
N LEU A 163 -0.21 -13.44 -7.71
CA LEU A 163 -0.52 -13.31 -9.14
C LEU A 163 -2.03 -13.47 -9.34
N GLY A 164 -2.72 -12.35 -9.52
CA GLY A 164 -4.18 -12.32 -9.61
C GLY A 164 -4.73 -12.89 -10.92
N ASN A 165 -3.89 -13.06 -11.96
CA ASN A 165 -4.31 -13.51 -13.29
C ASN A 165 -5.56 -12.74 -13.78
N GLY A 166 -5.58 -11.43 -13.50
CA GLY A 166 -6.76 -10.58 -13.54
C GLY A 166 -7.38 -10.49 -14.91
N SER A 167 -6.58 -10.66 -15.97
CA SER A 167 -7.06 -10.77 -17.35
C SER A 167 -8.04 -11.92 -17.61
N ARG A 168 -8.05 -12.93 -16.74
CA ARG A 168 -8.85 -14.16 -16.83
C ARG A 168 -9.84 -14.31 -15.68
N GLN A 169 -10.10 -13.22 -14.96
CA GLN A 169 -11.10 -13.19 -13.89
C GLN A 169 -12.26 -12.26 -14.27
N GLU A 170 -13.45 -12.64 -13.85
CA GLU A 170 -14.70 -11.90 -14.03
C GLU A 170 -15.20 -11.41 -12.67
N ARG A 171 -15.35 -10.09 -12.52
CA ARG A 171 -15.91 -9.51 -11.30
C ARG A 171 -17.40 -9.84 -11.20
N ASN A 172 -17.84 -10.25 -10.02
CA ASN A 172 -19.25 -10.42 -9.68
C ASN A 172 -19.60 -9.50 -8.51
N TYR A 173 -20.27 -8.40 -8.81
CA TYR A 173 -20.67 -7.40 -7.82
C TYR A 173 -21.94 -7.83 -7.10
N THR A 174 -21.79 -8.16 -5.84
CA THR A 174 -22.90 -8.37 -4.89
C THR A 174 -23.01 -7.14 -3.99
N LYS A 175 -24.07 -7.06 -3.16
CA LYS A 175 -24.13 -6.03 -2.10
C LYS A 175 -23.14 -6.31 -0.97
N ASP A 176 -22.87 -7.58 -0.72
CA ASP A 176 -21.94 -8.04 0.31
C ASP A 176 -20.61 -8.45 -0.33
N TYR A 177 -19.53 -7.72 -0.04
CA TYR A 177 -18.21 -8.02 -0.62
C TYR A 177 -17.65 -9.39 -0.23
N ARG A 178 -18.22 -10.01 0.80
CA ARG A 178 -17.90 -11.35 1.27
C ARG A 178 -18.49 -12.44 0.36
N GLU A 179 -19.53 -12.11 -0.41
CA GLU A 179 -20.26 -13.04 -1.28
C GLU A 179 -19.86 -12.92 -2.76
N GLY A 180 -19.26 -11.80 -3.16
CA GLY A 180 -18.87 -11.51 -4.53
C GLY A 180 -17.35 -11.43 -4.71
N TYR A 181 -16.91 -11.50 -5.96
CA TYR A 181 -15.53 -11.24 -6.33
C TYR A 181 -15.40 -9.87 -6.96
N PHE A 182 -14.76 -8.95 -6.25
CA PHE A 182 -14.67 -7.54 -6.62
C PHE A 182 -13.44 -7.22 -7.47
N GLY A 183 -12.61 -8.23 -7.74
CA GLY A 183 -11.38 -8.11 -8.51
C GLY A 183 -10.11 -7.98 -7.67
N PHE A 184 -10.23 -7.98 -6.34
CA PHE A 184 -9.08 -7.78 -5.46
C PHE A 184 -8.09 -8.96 -5.53
N GLY A 185 -6.81 -8.67 -5.30
CA GLY A 185 -5.82 -9.72 -5.06
C GLY A 185 -6.06 -10.39 -3.70
N THR A 186 -6.19 -9.60 -2.65
CA THR A 186 -6.40 -10.08 -1.27
C THR A 186 -7.43 -9.23 -0.53
N THR A 187 -8.09 -9.81 0.48
CA THR A 187 -9.06 -9.10 1.32
C THR A 187 -8.96 -9.49 2.79
N PHE A 188 -8.78 -8.53 3.68
CA PHE A 188 -8.76 -8.74 5.13
C PHE A 188 -9.81 -7.89 5.82
N THR A 189 -10.65 -8.52 6.63
CA THR A 189 -11.78 -7.85 7.29
C THR A 189 -11.73 -8.06 8.79
N LYS A 190 -11.84 -6.96 9.54
CA LYS A 190 -11.89 -6.93 11.00
C LYS A 190 -10.73 -7.68 11.66
N VAL A 191 -9.54 -7.61 11.05
CA VAL A 191 -8.33 -8.19 11.64
C VAL A 191 -7.74 -7.19 12.63
N ASP A 192 -7.56 -7.56 13.90
CA ASP A 192 -7.04 -6.63 14.92
C ASP A 192 -5.56 -6.28 14.72
N GLN A 193 -4.73 -7.27 14.38
CA GLN A 193 -3.31 -7.10 14.07
C GLN A 193 -2.98 -7.84 12.77
N LEU A 194 -2.62 -7.11 11.72
CA LEU A 194 -2.22 -7.65 10.42
C LEU A 194 -0.86 -7.10 10.02
N VAL A 195 0.05 -8.01 9.70
CA VAL A 195 1.36 -7.71 9.09
C VAL A 195 1.45 -8.45 7.77
N MET A 196 1.76 -7.73 6.70
CA MET A 196 2.23 -8.32 5.45
C MET A 196 3.53 -7.63 5.03
N ASP A 197 4.58 -8.40 4.79
CA ASP A 197 5.89 -7.87 4.43
C ASP A 197 6.55 -8.66 3.31
N GLY A 198 7.20 -7.96 2.37
CA GLY A 198 8.01 -8.59 1.32
C GLY A 198 7.20 -9.27 0.22
N PHE A 199 6.23 -8.57 -0.38
CA PHE A 199 5.34 -9.15 -1.40
C PHE A 199 5.50 -8.54 -2.78
N HIS A 200 5.37 -9.38 -3.81
CA HIS A 200 5.18 -8.92 -5.19
C HIS A 200 3.73 -9.18 -5.61
N VAL A 201 2.96 -8.13 -5.86
CA VAL A 201 1.56 -8.19 -6.30
C VAL A 201 1.47 -7.87 -7.79
N GLN A 202 0.90 -8.78 -8.57
CA GLN A 202 0.90 -8.72 -10.03
C GLN A 202 -0.47 -9.07 -10.61
N ASP A 203 -0.86 -8.33 -11.65
CA ASP A 203 -2.05 -8.61 -12.49
C ASP A 203 -3.30 -8.93 -11.67
N THR A 204 -3.68 -8.05 -10.73
CA THR A 204 -4.99 -8.14 -10.08
C THR A 204 -6.04 -7.47 -10.95
N ASN A 205 -7.29 -7.95 -10.86
CA ASN A 205 -8.34 -7.40 -11.71
C ASN A 205 -8.79 -6.00 -11.23
N ALA A 206 -8.65 -5.69 -9.94
CA ALA A 206 -8.89 -4.42 -9.26
C ALA A 206 -7.74 -4.15 -8.25
N TRP A 207 -8.07 -3.75 -7.01
CA TRP A 207 -7.09 -3.49 -5.94
C TRP A 207 -6.15 -4.67 -5.68
N GLY A 208 -4.88 -4.38 -5.40
CA GLY A 208 -3.93 -5.39 -4.97
C GLY A 208 -4.31 -5.97 -3.61
N ILE A 209 -4.49 -5.07 -2.62
CA ILE A 209 -4.82 -5.41 -1.24
C ILE A 209 -6.02 -4.58 -0.80
N ALA A 210 -7.08 -5.27 -0.37
CA ALA A 210 -8.21 -4.68 0.29
C ALA A 210 -8.15 -4.99 1.80
N TYR A 211 -8.33 -3.99 2.65
CA TYR A 211 -8.46 -4.20 4.09
C TYR A 211 -9.59 -3.35 4.68
N PHE A 212 -10.44 -3.97 5.49
CA PHE A 212 -11.67 -3.35 5.97
C PHE A 212 -11.83 -3.50 7.48
N LEU A 213 -11.98 -2.37 8.16
CA LEU A 213 -12.31 -2.29 9.58
C LEU A 213 -11.27 -2.99 10.48
N CYS A 214 -10.01 -2.99 10.07
CA CYS A 214 -8.93 -3.61 10.84
C CYS A 214 -8.52 -2.73 12.03
N GLY A 215 -7.90 -3.35 13.04
CA GLY A 215 -7.34 -2.62 14.18
C GLY A 215 -6.06 -1.89 13.77
N THR A 216 -4.99 -2.66 13.60
CA THR A 216 -3.67 -2.20 13.19
C THR A 216 -3.19 -3.00 11.99
N VAL A 217 -2.80 -2.31 10.92
CA VAL A 217 -2.25 -2.92 9.71
C VAL A 217 -0.84 -2.42 9.46
N ARG A 218 0.05 -3.31 9.04
CA ARG A 218 1.40 -2.99 8.59
C ARG A 218 1.67 -3.66 7.25
N PHE A 219 1.95 -2.83 6.25
CA PHE A 219 2.29 -3.28 4.90
C PHE A 219 3.66 -2.73 4.53
N SER A 220 4.65 -3.60 4.33
CA SER A 220 5.98 -3.16 3.97
C SER A 220 6.64 -3.98 2.87
N HIS A 221 7.58 -3.35 2.16
CA HIS A 221 8.38 -3.98 1.11
C HIS A 221 7.53 -4.65 0.01
N PHE A 222 6.62 -3.88 -0.59
CA PHE A 222 5.82 -4.36 -1.71
C PHE A 222 6.36 -3.89 -3.07
N ILE A 223 6.22 -4.77 -4.06
CA ILE A 223 6.36 -4.43 -5.48
C ILE A 223 4.99 -4.64 -6.13
N PHE A 224 4.47 -3.59 -6.77
CA PHE A 224 3.24 -3.66 -7.58
C PHE A 224 3.58 -3.70 -9.07
N ASP A 225 3.11 -4.72 -9.77
CA ASP A 225 3.28 -4.90 -11.22
C ASP A 225 1.93 -5.11 -11.89
N GLN A 226 1.07 -4.09 -11.86
CA GLN A 226 -0.27 -4.18 -12.45
C GLN A 226 -0.21 -4.12 -13.99
N GLN A 227 -1.17 -4.76 -14.66
CA GLN A 227 -1.30 -4.69 -16.12
C GLN A 227 -1.90 -3.34 -16.54
N VAL A 228 -1.28 -2.67 -17.51
CA VAL A 228 -1.68 -1.31 -17.92
C VAL A 228 -3.10 -1.27 -18.47
N ALA A 229 -3.86 -0.22 -18.10
CA ALA A 229 -5.23 0.04 -18.56
C ALA A 229 -6.25 -1.09 -18.26
N ARG A 230 -5.91 -1.99 -17.33
CA ARG A 230 -6.81 -3.02 -16.83
C ARG A 230 -7.16 -2.74 -15.37
N GLY A 231 -8.44 -2.89 -15.06
CA GLY A 231 -8.99 -2.60 -13.75
C GLY A 231 -9.24 -1.09 -13.54
N LYS A 232 -10.49 -0.67 -13.77
CA LYS A 232 -10.99 0.54 -13.07
C LYS A 232 -10.89 0.24 -11.57
N ASN A 233 -10.32 1.16 -10.78
CA ASN A 233 -9.97 0.92 -9.38
C ASN A 233 -8.86 -0.14 -9.25
N GLY A 234 -7.72 0.11 -9.89
CA GLY A 234 -6.55 -0.77 -9.90
C GLY A 234 -5.49 -0.34 -8.88
N ASP A 235 -5.95 0.02 -7.68
CA ASP A 235 -5.15 0.53 -6.58
C ASP A 235 -4.13 -0.53 -6.08
N GLY A 236 -3.06 -0.08 -5.43
CA GLY A 236 -2.11 -0.97 -4.75
C GLY A 236 -2.68 -1.50 -3.44
N ILE A 237 -2.75 -0.62 -2.44
CA ILE A 237 -3.25 -0.90 -1.10
C ILE A 237 -4.41 0.04 -0.78
N THR A 238 -5.61 -0.50 -0.56
CA THR A 238 -6.81 0.31 -0.32
C THR A 238 -7.62 -0.22 0.85
N GLY A 239 -7.99 0.67 1.78
CA GLY A 239 -8.80 0.22 2.91
C GLY A 239 -8.97 1.19 4.06
N ILE A 240 -9.37 0.61 5.20
CA ILE A 240 -9.69 1.30 6.44
C ILE A 240 -9.26 0.46 7.65
N ALA A 241 -8.47 1.07 8.54
CA ALA A 241 -8.07 0.53 9.83
C ALA A 241 -7.87 1.68 10.84
N LYS A 242 -7.86 1.39 12.15
CA LYS A 242 -7.61 2.43 13.16
C LYS A 242 -6.16 2.94 13.11
N ASN A 243 -5.22 2.03 12.88
CA ASN A 243 -3.78 2.32 12.84
C ASN A 243 -3.17 1.71 11.58
N ILE A 244 -2.50 2.52 10.76
CA ILE A 244 -2.02 2.13 9.44
C ILE A 244 -0.55 2.50 9.28
N TYR A 245 0.29 1.51 9.03
CA TYR A 245 1.68 1.68 8.62
C TYR A 245 1.88 1.11 7.22
N VAL A 246 2.38 1.93 6.30
CA VAL A 246 2.70 1.51 4.93
C VAL A 246 4.09 2.01 4.57
N ALA A 247 5.02 1.12 4.23
CA ALA A 247 6.41 1.51 3.99
C ALA A 247 7.05 0.78 2.81
N HIS A 248 8.00 1.44 2.15
CA HIS A 248 8.88 0.81 1.16
C HIS A 248 8.12 0.12 0.01
N LEU A 249 7.17 0.85 -0.59
CA LEU A 249 6.45 0.35 -1.76
C LEU A 249 7.12 0.82 -3.04
N SER A 250 7.05 0.00 -4.08
CA SER A 250 7.51 0.37 -5.40
C SER A 250 6.66 -0.22 -6.52
N GLY A 251 6.75 0.36 -7.71
CA GLY A 251 6.18 -0.22 -8.93
C GLY A 251 5.03 0.59 -9.52
N TYR A 252 4.12 -0.07 -10.23
CA TYR A 252 3.03 0.54 -10.99
C TYR A 252 1.66 -0.04 -10.59
N THR A 253 0.73 0.87 -10.34
CA THR A 253 -0.71 0.63 -10.17
C THR A 253 -1.50 1.46 -11.19
N ASN A 254 -2.73 1.04 -11.52
CA ASN A 254 -3.58 1.78 -12.48
C ASN A 254 -4.40 2.90 -11.83
N ASP A 255 -4.39 2.98 -10.50
CA ASP A 255 -5.13 3.98 -9.72
C ASP A 255 -4.22 4.48 -8.58
N ASP A 256 -4.72 4.63 -7.36
CA ASP A 256 -3.93 5.01 -6.19
C ASP A 256 -2.87 3.94 -5.84
N MET A 257 -1.62 4.31 -5.55
CA MET A 257 -0.65 3.34 -4.98
C MET A 257 -1.06 2.95 -3.55
N VAL A 258 -1.46 3.94 -2.75
CA VAL A 258 -2.05 3.75 -1.42
C VAL A 258 -3.30 4.61 -1.29
N ALA A 259 -4.40 4.02 -0.86
CA ALA A 259 -5.63 4.72 -0.50
C ALA A 259 -6.08 4.35 0.92
N VAL A 260 -6.32 5.37 1.75
CA VAL A 260 -6.89 5.23 3.09
C VAL A 260 -8.21 5.96 3.14
N SER A 261 -9.25 5.29 3.62
CA SER A 261 -10.57 5.88 3.84
C SER A 261 -10.98 5.78 5.31
N THR A 262 -11.85 6.68 5.76
CA THR A 262 -12.57 6.54 7.06
C THR A 262 -13.95 5.89 6.89
N GLY A 263 -14.29 5.49 5.67
CA GLY A 263 -15.57 4.86 5.37
C GLY A 263 -15.58 3.98 4.15
N ILE A 264 -16.76 3.91 3.54
CA ILE A 264 -17.14 2.98 2.48
C ILE A 264 -16.18 3.10 1.28
N GLY A 265 -15.60 2.00 0.82
CA GLY A 265 -14.92 1.95 -0.47
C GLY A 265 -15.93 1.84 -1.61
N SER A 266 -15.65 2.37 -2.79
CA SER A 266 -16.55 2.22 -3.95
C SER A 266 -15.84 1.60 -5.14
N LEU A 267 -16.51 0.68 -5.83
CA LEU A 267 -16.05 0.12 -7.10
C LEU A 267 -17.07 0.45 -8.19
N ARG A 268 -16.64 1.23 -9.20
CA ARG A 268 -17.50 1.71 -10.29
C ARG A 268 -18.82 2.36 -9.83
N GLY A 269 -18.78 3.07 -8.70
CA GLY A 269 -19.96 3.74 -8.12
C GLY A 269 -20.86 2.83 -7.29
N ASN A 270 -20.52 1.55 -7.12
CA ASN A 270 -21.17 0.68 -6.15
C ASN A 270 -20.41 0.72 -4.82
N ASP A 271 -21.13 1.02 -3.75
CA ASP A 271 -20.64 0.96 -2.38
C ASP A 271 -20.26 -0.48 -2.01
N ILE A 272 -19.02 -0.69 -1.59
CA ILE A 272 -18.49 -1.99 -1.18
C ILE A 272 -18.79 -2.16 0.31
N GLY A 273 -19.96 -2.71 0.61
CA GLY A 273 -20.39 -3.40 1.85
C GLY A 273 -19.96 -2.91 3.24
N ILE A 274 -19.40 -1.71 3.39
CA ILE A 274 -19.28 -1.02 4.67
C ILE A 274 -20.55 -0.18 4.76
N SER A 275 -21.43 -0.46 5.71
CA SER A 275 -22.56 0.44 5.96
C SER A 275 -22.02 1.76 6.55
N LYS A 276 -22.79 2.85 6.45
CA LYS A 276 -22.45 4.13 7.11
C LYS A 276 -22.13 3.94 8.61
N GLU A 277 -22.73 2.95 9.23
CA GLU A 277 -22.58 2.60 10.64
C GLU A 277 -21.20 2.02 10.98
N ASN A 278 -20.48 1.52 9.97
CA ASN A 278 -19.16 0.93 10.11
C ASN A 278 -18.02 1.94 9.82
N ASN A 279 -18.33 3.21 9.53
CA ASN A 279 -17.32 4.24 9.37
C ASN A 279 -16.64 4.53 10.71
N ILE A 280 -15.31 4.52 10.73
CA ILE A 280 -14.50 4.72 11.94
C ILE A 280 -13.61 5.95 11.80
N ASP A 281 -13.25 6.56 12.93
CA ASP A 281 -12.09 7.44 12.94
C ASP A 281 -10.81 6.62 12.76
N VAL A 282 -9.87 7.17 12.00
CA VAL A 282 -8.53 6.62 11.84
C VAL A 282 -7.60 7.39 12.76
N GLU A 283 -6.94 6.69 13.67
CA GLU A 283 -6.11 7.30 14.71
C GLU A 283 -4.75 7.74 14.17
N ASN A 284 -4.01 6.80 13.56
CA ASN A 284 -2.65 7.04 13.11
C ASN A 284 -2.42 6.44 11.72
N VAL A 285 -1.89 7.25 10.81
CA VAL A 285 -1.44 6.84 9.47
C VAL A 285 0.01 7.25 9.30
N VAL A 286 0.87 6.28 9.02
CA VAL A 286 2.27 6.51 8.64
C VAL A 286 2.48 5.86 7.28
N ILE A 287 2.88 6.66 6.30
CA ILE A 287 3.18 6.23 4.94
C ILE A 287 4.56 6.74 4.58
N GLU A 288 5.49 5.84 4.28
CA GLU A 288 6.88 6.23 4.03
C GLU A 288 7.54 5.49 2.85
N ASN A 289 8.47 6.18 2.18
CA ASN A 289 9.33 5.60 1.16
C ASN A 289 8.55 4.92 0.01
N ILE A 290 7.64 5.67 -0.61
CA ILE A 290 6.80 5.20 -1.71
C ILE A 290 7.41 5.63 -3.04
N ARG A 291 7.66 4.68 -3.94
CA ARG A 291 8.27 4.93 -5.26
C ARG A 291 7.36 4.46 -6.39
N CYS A 292 6.59 5.38 -6.96
CA CYS A 292 5.73 5.08 -8.09
C CYS A 292 6.50 5.16 -9.41
N SER A 293 6.34 4.15 -10.26
CA SER A 293 6.96 4.05 -11.58
C SER A 293 5.93 4.12 -12.70
N SER A 294 6.35 4.52 -13.89
CA SER A 294 5.55 4.37 -15.11
C SER A 294 5.70 2.98 -15.73
N LYS A 295 4.64 2.46 -16.35
CA LYS A 295 4.66 1.23 -17.13
C LYS A 295 4.01 1.46 -18.49
N GLU A 296 4.68 1.07 -19.57
CA GLU A 296 4.21 1.24 -20.96
C GLU A 296 3.75 2.67 -21.29
N GLY A 297 4.47 3.68 -20.75
CA GLY A 297 4.13 5.09 -20.93
C GLY A 297 2.89 5.57 -20.15
N LYS A 298 2.32 4.74 -19.28
CA LYS A 298 1.29 5.12 -18.32
C LYS A 298 1.88 5.31 -16.94
N ARG A 299 1.32 6.26 -16.20
CA ARG A 299 1.73 6.63 -14.83
C ARG A 299 0.69 6.14 -13.83
N THR A 300 1.12 5.95 -12.60
CA THR A 300 0.22 5.74 -11.46
C THR A 300 -0.71 6.94 -11.31
N HIS A 301 -1.99 6.73 -11.00
CA HIS A 301 -2.96 7.84 -11.00
C HIS A 301 -2.69 8.82 -9.86
N VAL A 302 -2.69 8.32 -8.62
CA VAL A 302 -2.29 9.06 -7.42
C VAL A 302 -1.28 8.23 -6.63
N GLY A 303 -0.27 8.86 -6.04
CA GLY A 303 0.61 8.16 -5.11
C GLY A 303 -0.13 7.76 -3.83
N VAL A 304 -0.62 8.76 -3.09
CA VAL A 304 -1.31 8.56 -1.81
C VAL A 304 -2.65 9.31 -1.76
N GLY A 305 -3.76 8.57 -1.69
CA GLY A 305 -5.10 9.09 -1.46
C GLY A 305 -5.53 8.95 0.00
N LEU A 306 -5.92 10.04 0.64
CA LEU A 306 -6.48 10.05 2.00
C LEU A 306 -7.89 10.65 1.96
N TYR A 307 -8.86 9.83 2.33
CA TYR A 307 -10.28 10.07 2.08
C TYR A 307 -11.12 10.06 3.36
N PRO A 308 -11.05 11.11 4.20
CA PRO A 308 -11.97 11.23 5.31
C PRO A 308 -13.38 11.53 4.79
N THR A 309 -14.38 10.88 5.36
CA THR A 309 -15.78 10.97 4.94
C THR A 309 -16.73 10.75 6.11
N ALA A 310 -18.00 11.09 5.91
CA ALA A 310 -19.10 10.75 6.79
C ALA A 310 -18.98 11.28 8.22
N GLY A 311 -18.44 12.48 8.39
CA GLY A 311 -18.23 13.07 9.71
C GLY A 311 -17.07 12.46 10.49
N ARG A 312 -16.26 11.58 9.88
CA ARG A 312 -15.11 10.93 10.52
C ARG A 312 -13.81 11.67 10.25
N THR A 313 -12.85 11.40 11.12
CA THR A 313 -11.56 12.08 11.13
C THR A 313 -10.42 11.09 10.90
N ILE A 314 -9.44 11.51 10.08
CA ILE A 314 -8.09 10.93 10.11
C ILE A 314 -7.26 11.82 11.03
N LYS A 315 -6.98 11.35 12.25
CA LYS A 315 -6.49 12.18 13.35
C LYS A 315 -5.03 12.57 13.22
N LYS A 316 -4.15 11.61 12.86
CA LYS A 316 -2.73 11.88 12.67
C LYS A 316 -2.20 11.20 11.41
N VAL A 317 -1.54 11.98 10.57
CA VAL A 317 -0.91 11.53 9.33
C VAL A 317 0.56 11.94 9.31
N THR A 318 1.43 10.99 9.04
CA THR A 318 2.82 11.25 8.62
C THR A 318 3.03 10.62 7.25
N LEU A 319 3.33 11.45 6.26
CA LEU A 319 3.69 11.04 4.90
C LEU A 319 5.12 11.51 4.63
N SER A 320 6.02 10.59 4.29
CA SER A 320 7.42 10.93 3.98
C SER A 320 7.97 10.15 2.79
N GLY A 321 8.89 10.75 2.03
CA GLY A 321 9.64 10.02 0.99
C GLY A 321 8.76 9.50 -0.15
N LEU A 322 7.78 10.29 -0.60
CA LEU A 322 6.93 9.97 -1.74
C LEU A 322 7.56 10.47 -3.03
N ARG A 323 7.90 9.55 -3.93
CA ARG A 323 8.55 9.87 -5.21
C ARG A 323 7.89 9.17 -6.38
N GLY A 324 7.83 9.83 -7.53
CA GLY A 324 7.41 9.18 -8.77
C GLY A 324 6.79 10.10 -9.81
N GLU A 325 6.30 9.46 -10.86
CA GLU A 325 5.50 10.10 -11.90
C GLU A 325 4.03 9.75 -11.73
N PHE A 326 3.18 10.77 -11.76
CA PHE A 326 1.75 10.64 -11.52
C PHE A 326 0.95 11.15 -12.71
N ASP A 327 -0.18 10.50 -12.97
CA ASP A 327 -1.16 11.00 -13.93
C ASP A 327 -1.86 12.23 -13.34
N HIS A 328 -2.36 12.11 -12.10
CA HIS A 328 -3.09 13.16 -11.40
C HIS A 328 -2.24 13.95 -10.41
N CYS A 329 -1.87 13.36 -9.26
CA CYS A 329 -1.11 14.08 -8.24
C CYS A 329 -0.31 13.11 -7.34
N ALA A 330 0.69 13.63 -6.62
CA ALA A 330 1.47 12.83 -5.68
C ALA A 330 0.59 12.35 -4.53
N TYR A 331 -0.10 13.28 -3.86
CA TYR A 331 -1.09 12.95 -2.85
C TYR A 331 -2.37 13.74 -3.03
N ARG A 332 -3.47 13.14 -2.58
CA ARG A 332 -4.83 13.67 -2.63
C ARG A 332 -5.44 13.58 -1.24
N LEU A 333 -5.83 14.71 -0.68
CA LEU A 333 -6.58 14.81 0.58
C LEU A 333 -8.01 15.23 0.24
N GLN A 334 -8.98 14.32 0.25
CA GLN A 334 -10.29 14.65 -0.31
C GLN A 334 -11.45 14.02 0.46
N ASN A 335 -12.53 14.77 0.67
CA ASN A 335 -13.80 14.15 1.00
C ASN A 335 -14.46 13.55 -0.26
N TYR A 336 -14.19 12.26 -0.51
CA TYR A 336 -14.65 11.60 -1.74
C TYR A 336 -16.17 11.33 -1.75
N TRP A 337 -16.83 11.24 -0.59
CA TRP A 337 -18.28 11.03 -0.48
C TRP A 337 -18.97 12.17 0.28
N PRO A 338 -19.04 13.38 -0.31
CA PRO A 338 -19.57 14.57 0.37
C PRO A 338 -21.02 14.42 0.81
N HIS A 339 -21.80 13.61 0.10
CA HIS A 339 -23.19 13.31 0.45
C HIS A 339 -23.33 12.49 1.76
N MET A 340 -22.26 11.86 2.26
CA MET A 340 -22.29 11.11 3.51
C MET A 340 -22.00 11.99 4.74
N GLY A 341 -21.53 13.22 4.52
CA GLY A 341 -21.07 14.17 5.53
C GLY A 341 -19.59 14.50 5.37
N ASP A 342 -19.19 15.64 5.91
CA ASP A 342 -17.82 16.13 5.76
C ASP A 342 -16.83 15.40 6.64
N GLY A 343 -15.76 14.89 6.02
CA GLY A 343 -14.61 14.34 6.74
C GLY A 343 -13.62 15.42 7.17
N HIS A 344 -12.78 15.09 8.14
CA HIS A 344 -11.78 16.01 8.69
C HIS A 344 -10.40 15.37 8.83
N PHE A 345 -9.38 16.22 8.92
CA PHE A 345 -8.05 15.82 9.37
C PHE A 345 -7.66 16.55 10.66
N GLY A 346 -6.99 15.84 11.56
CA GLY A 346 -6.37 16.44 12.75
C GLY A 346 -5.00 17.06 12.43
N GLU A 347 -3.94 16.27 12.55
CA GLU A 347 -2.55 16.63 12.33
C GLU A 347 -2.01 15.93 11.07
N LEU A 348 -1.45 16.69 10.13
CA LEU A 348 -0.72 16.17 8.99
C LEU A 348 0.71 16.71 8.97
N VAL A 349 1.66 15.78 8.82
CA VAL A 349 3.05 16.07 8.47
C VAL A 349 3.35 15.40 7.15
N ILE A 350 3.63 16.20 6.12
CA ILE A 350 4.00 15.72 4.79
C ILE A 350 5.40 16.22 4.48
N SER A 351 6.32 15.30 4.21
CA SER A 351 7.73 15.60 4.04
C SER A 351 8.36 14.85 2.85
N ASP A 352 9.43 15.40 2.29
CA ASP A 352 10.27 14.69 1.31
C ASP A 352 9.50 14.15 0.09
N VAL A 353 8.69 15.02 -0.52
CA VAL A 353 7.90 14.70 -1.72
C VAL A 353 8.64 15.19 -2.96
N GLU A 354 8.83 14.28 -3.93
CA GLU A 354 9.37 14.59 -5.25
C GLU A 354 8.43 14.05 -6.33
N SER A 355 7.69 14.95 -6.99
CA SER A 355 6.65 14.54 -7.93
C SER A 355 6.82 15.14 -9.32
N ALA A 356 6.53 14.33 -10.34
CA ALA A 356 6.25 14.81 -11.70
C ALA A 356 4.82 14.42 -12.11
N SER A 357 3.95 15.40 -12.40
CA SER A 357 2.54 15.17 -12.76
C SER A 357 2.21 15.68 -14.17
N ASN A 358 1.25 15.02 -14.84
CA ASN A 358 0.70 15.49 -16.12
C ASN A 358 -0.36 16.59 -15.96
N HIS A 359 -1.00 16.68 -14.80
CA HIS A 359 -2.03 17.67 -14.49
C HIS A 359 -1.49 18.83 -13.64
N LEU A 360 -2.21 19.97 -13.67
CA LEU A 360 -1.89 21.29 -13.08
C LEU A 360 -1.56 21.29 -11.57
N HIS A 361 -1.70 20.16 -10.87
CA HIS A 361 -1.60 20.11 -9.42
C HIS A 361 -0.58 19.05 -8.98
N GLY A 362 0.50 19.47 -8.33
CA GLY A 362 1.42 18.55 -7.67
C GLY A 362 0.72 17.79 -6.54
N SER A 363 -0.24 18.44 -5.86
CA SER A 363 -1.02 17.88 -4.75
C SER A 363 -2.38 18.58 -4.62
N VAL A 364 -3.43 17.81 -4.30
CA VAL A 364 -4.82 18.33 -4.21
C VAL A 364 -5.39 18.14 -2.81
N VAL A 365 -6.01 19.19 -2.27
CA VAL A 365 -6.73 19.18 -1.00
C VAL A 365 -8.13 19.73 -1.19
N ASP A 366 -9.14 18.88 -1.00
CA ASP A 366 -10.57 19.21 -1.08
C ASP A 366 -11.32 18.54 0.09
N VAL A 367 -11.15 19.09 1.30
CA VAL A 367 -11.71 18.56 2.55
C VAL A 367 -12.14 19.71 3.46
N ALA A 368 -13.22 19.55 4.22
CA ALA A 368 -13.82 20.66 4.96
C ALA A 368 -12.87 21.33 5.98
N ASN A 369 -12.14 20.54 6.77
CA ASN A 369 -11.28 21.06 7.84
C ASN A 369 -9.99 20.24 8.03
N ILE A 370 -8.90 20.97 8.25
CA ILE A 370 -7.59 20.48 8.66
C ILE A 370 -7.12 21.24 9.91
N GLY A 371 -6.90 20.53 11.01
CA GLY A 371 -6.40 21.12 12.27
C GLY A 371 -4.96 21.63 12.18
N SER A 372 -4.06 20.88 11.56
CA SER A 372 -2.71 21.36 11.24
C SER A 372 -2.10 20.62 10.06
N LEU A 373 -1.38 21.37 9.22
CA LEU A 373 -0.65 20.86 8.08
C LEU A 373 0.77 21.43 8.08
N LEU A 374 1.76 20.56 8.21
CA LEU A 374 3.17 20.85 7.97
C LEU A 374 3.59 20.24 6.63
N LEU A 375 4.06 21.08 5.71
CA LEU A 375 4.74 20.66 4.49
C LEU A 375 6.24 20.95 4.61
N GLU A 376 7.07 19.92 4.50
CA GLU A 376 8.53 20.02 4.61
C GLU A 376 9.22 19.43 3.37
N ARG A 377 10.23 20.10 2.80
CA ARG A 377 11.02 19.55 1.66
C ARG A 377 10.15 19.00 0.52
N HIS A 378 9.10 19.74 0.14
CA HIS A 378 8.21 19.36 -0.96
C HIS A 378 8.70 19.98 -2.27
N SER A 379 8.80 19.14 -3.30
CA SER A 379 9.20 19.54 -4.64
C SER A 379 8.30 18.95 -5.73
N ALA A 380 7.83 19.82 -6.62
CA ALA A 380 7.10 19.44 -7.82
C ALA A 380 7.88 19.87 -9.08
N ARG A 381 8.00 18.97 -10.06
CA ARG A 381 8.61 19.21 -11.37
C ARG A 381 7.56 19.06 -12.46
N GLU A 382 7.46 20.06 -13.33
CA GLU A 382 6.49 20.06 -14.43
C GLU A 382 6.94 19.30 -15.67
N SER A 383 5.92 18.78 -16.37
CA SER A 383 6.04 18.30 -17.75
C SER A 383 5.11 19.00 -18.75
N ASN A 384 4.55 20.22 -18.52
CA ASN A 384 4.18 21.22 -19.58
C ASN A 384 3.21 22.38 -19.22
N THR A 385 2.63 22.57 -18.03
CA THR A 385 1.76 23.76 -17.72
C THR A 385 1.64 24.07 -16.22
N ASP A 386 1.64 25.37 -15.89
CA ASP A 386 1.25 26.04 -14.62
C ASP A 386 0.96 25.13 -13.41
N SER A 387 1.94 24.96 -12.51
CA SER A 387 1.80 24.13 -11.31
C SER A 387 1.79 24.88 -9.98
N ASP A 388 0.90 24.44 -9.09
CA ASP A 388 0.92 24.76 -7.67
C ASP A 388 1.50 23.58 -6.86
N LEU A 389 2.23 23.90 -5.80
CA LEU A 389 2.70 22.89 -4.84
C LEU A 389 1.53 22.29 -4.05
N LEU A 390 0.52 23.11 -3.76
CA LEU A 390 -0.69 22.71 -3.06
C LEU A 390 -1.89 23.50 -3.60
N THR A 391 -2.95 22.80 -3.99
CA THR A 391 -4.24 23.42 -4.32
C THR A 391 -5.27 23.12 -3.23
N LEU A 392 -5.84 24.18 -2.64
CA LEU A 392 -6.90 24.09 -1.63
C LEU A 392 -8.26 24.42 -2.26
N ALA A 393 -9.24 23.57 -1.99
CA ALA A 393 -10.60 23.64 -2.47
C ALA A 393 -11.57 23.35 -1.32
N ASN A 394 -12.58 24.20 -1.08
CA ASN A 394 -13.57 24.00 0.01
C ASN A 394 -12.93 23.70 1.39
N THR A 395 -11.72 24.20 1.65
CA THR A 395 -10.90 23.75 2.78
C THR A 395 -10.61 24.87 3.74
N THR A 396 -10.86 24.63 5.03
CA THR A 396 -10.34 25.46 6.12
C THR A 396 -9.12 24.77 6.74
N VAL A 397 -8.00 25.50 6.86
CA VAL A 397 -6.79 25.05 7.55
C VAL A 397 -6.54 25.95 8.76
N GLU A 398 -6.58 25.37 9.96
CA GLU A 398 -6.36 26.12 11.20
C GLU A 398 -4.90 26.58 11.33
N LYS A 399 -3.94 25.69 11.04
CA LYS A 399 -2.50 25.98 11.06
C LYS A 399 -1.79 25.37 9.87
N LEU A 400 -1.17 26.22 9.04
CA LEU A 400 -0.33 25.82 7.92
C LEU A 400 1.11 26.27 8.15
N ALA A 401 2.05 25.32 8.07
CA ALA A 401 3.48 25.58 8.08
C ALA A 401 4.12 25.05 6.80
N LEU A 402 4.92 25.88 6.14
CA LEU A 402 5.74 25.52 4.98
C LEU A 402 7.22 25.65 5.35
N GLN A 403 7.99 24.58 5.16
CA GLN A 403 9.42 24.54 5.49
C GLN A 403 10.24 23.93 4.33
N ASP A 404 11.25 24.63 3.83
CA ASP A 404 12.18 24.14 2.81
C ASP A 404 11.51 23.64 1.51
N CYS A 405 10.34 24.20 1.15
CA CYS A 405 9.63 23.83 -0.07
C CYS A 405 10.28 24.48 -1.31
N THR A 406 10.25 23.78 -2.45
CA THR A 406 10.79 24.26 -3.73
C THR A 406 9.82 24.04 -4.88
N LEU A 407 9.57 25.08 -5.69
CA LEU A 407 8.79 24.98 -6.94
C LEU A 407 9.72 25.21 -8.15
N TRP A 408 9.76 24.25 -9.07
CA TRP A 408 10.61 24.30 -10.27
C TRP A 408 9.83 24.80 -11.49
N ASN A 409 10.45 25.65 -12.33
CA ASN A 409 9.92 26.16 -13.61
C ASN A 409 8.66 27.03 -13.54
N ALA A 410 8.48 27.81 -12.47
CA ALA A 410 7.36 28.74 -12.36
C ALA A 410 7.40 29.83 -13.45
N THR A 411 6.30 30.03 -14.19
CA THR A 411 6.07 31.24 -14.99
C THR A 411 5.96 32.45 -14.05
N PRO A 412 6.48 33.65 -14.41
CA PRO A 412 6.52 34.80 -13.49
C PRO A 412 5.15 35.29 -13.00
N ASP A 413 4.07 34.93 -13.71
CA ASP A 413 2.79 35.66 -13.69
C ASP A 413 1.69 34.97 -12.85
N ARG A 414 1.89 33.72 -12.40
CA ARG A 414 0.98 33.00 -11.50
C ARG A 414 1.77 32.07 -10.59
N VAL A 415 2.03 32.51 -9.36
CA VAL A 415 2.86 31.73 -8.44
C VAL A 415 2.26 31.75 -7.04
N GLY A 416 1.51 30.70 -6.70
CA GLY A 416 1.10 30.38 -5.34
C GLY A 416 1.84 29.13 -4.85
N TRP A 417 2.63 29.25 -3.78
CA TRP A 417 3.03 28.06 -2.99
C TRP A 417 1.81 27.27 -2.52
N VAL A 418 0.70 27.99 -2.36
CA VAL A 418 -0.64 27.49 -2.11
C VAL A 418 -1.58 28.27 -3.02
N HIS A 419 -2.42 27.57 -3.77
CA HIS A 419 -3.49 28.18 -4.56
C HIS A 419 -4.83 27.88 -3.91
N LEU A 420 -5.54 28.97 -3.57
CA LEU A 420 -6.92 28.92 -3.12
C LEU A 420 -7.84 29.06 -4.34
N LEU A 421 -8.66 28.07 -4.64
CA LEU A 421 -9.57 28.15 -5.78
C LEU A 421 -10.58 29.30 -5.59
N PRO A 422 -10.63 30.31 -6.48
CA PRO A 422 -11.40 31.55 -6.27
C PRO A 422 -12.91 31.35 -6.12
N ASP A 423 -13.44 30.29 -6.69
CA ASP A 423 -14.85 29.91 -6.73
C ASP A 423 -15.25 28.96 -5.58
N LYS A 424 -14.31 28.54 -4.74
CA LYS A 424 -14.55 27.63 -3.62
C LYS A 424 -14.16 28.28 -2.28
N PRO A 425 -15.03 28.22 -1.24
CA PRO A 425 -14.72 28.81 0.05
C PRO A 425 -13.54 28.09 0.71
N SER A 426 -12.36 28.72 0.72
CA SER A 426 -11.16 28.20 1.36
C SER A 426 -10.54 29.26 2.29
N ARG A 427 -10.01 28.84 3.44
CA ARG A 427 -9.45 29.74 4.47
C ARG A 427 -8.22 29.14 5.14
N ILE A 428 -7.24 29.99 5.45
CA ILE A 428 -6.09 29.65 6.27
C ILE A 428 -6.09 30.61 7.47
N HIS A 429 -6.17 30.08 8.69
CA HIS A 429 -6.22 30.90 9.91
C HIS A 429 -4.84 31.34 10.39
N GLN A 430 -3.85 30.43 10.36
CA GLN A 430 -2.46 30.73 10.71
C GLN A 430 -1.54 30.18 9.62
N LEU A 431 -0.64 31.03 9.11
CA LEU A 431 0.37 30.67 8.11
C LEU A 431 1.77 31.00 8.64
N SER A 432 2.65 30.00 8.64
CA SER A 432 4.09 30.15 8.89
C SER A 432 4.88 29.67 7.68
N VAL A 433 5.88 30.44 7.23
CA VAL A 433 6.74 30.09 6.09
C VAL A 433 8.19 30.26 6.50
N GLN A 434 8.96 29.17 6.48
CA GLN A 434 10.40 29.14 6.73
C GLN A 434 11.10 28.60 5.48
N GLU A 435 11.88 29.45 4.80
CA GLU A 435 12.64 29.11 3.58
C GLU A 435 11.81 28.49 2.43
N ALA A 436 11.16 29.34 1.63
CA ALA A 436 10.51 28.92 0.40
C ALA A 436 11.28 29.50 -0.81
N ARG A 437 11.91 28.63 -1.62
CA ARG A 437 12.83 29.05 -2.70
C ARG A 437 12.24 28.79 -4.08
N ARG A 438 12.23 29.82 -4.93
CA ARG A 438 11.99 29.66 -6.37
C ARG A 438 13.31 29.41 -7.07
N THR A 439 13.33 28.45 -8.00
CA THR A 439 14.51 28.21 -8.82
C THR A 439 14.12 28.18 -10.29
N SER A 440 14.86 28.93 -11.11
CA SER A 440 14.76 28.88 -12.57
C SER A 440 15.76 27.84 -13.09
N LYS A 441 15.26 26.62 -13.36
CA LYS A 441 15.97 25.41 -13.84
C LYS A 441 17.00 24.77 -12.87
N PRO A 442 17.15 23.43 -12.87
CA PRO A 442 18.19 22.70 -12.15
C PRO A 442 19.58 22.90 -12.73
#